data_AF-A0A4Y2MFF3-F1
#
_entry.id   AF-A0A4Y2MFF3-F1
#
_cell.length_a   1.000
_cell.length_b   1.000
_cell.length_c   1.000
_cell.angle_alpha   90.00
_cell.angle_beta   90.00
_cell.angle_gamma   90.00
#
_symmetry.space_group_name_H-M   'P 1'
#
loop_
_entity.id
_entity.type
_entity.pdbx_description
1 polymer ?
#
loop_
_entity_poly.entity_id
_entity_poly.type
_entity_poly.pdbx_seq_one_letter_code
_entity_poly.pdbx_strand_id
1 'polypeptide(L)'
;MGPADPITCTVNDVHYESLLSNYIIPALQQSTCVGSKIFMQDGIPPHIANPVKQLLSIQFENDRIIIRHFFNKLVAEITSS
;
A
#
# COMPACT_ATOMS: atom_id res chain seq x y z
N MET A 1 21.31 -18.05 22.22
CA MET A 1 20.09 -17.21 22.28
C MET A 1 19.94 -16.60 20.89
N GLY A 2 19.02 -17.13 20.07
CA GLY A 2 18.86 -16.69 18.68
C GLY A 2 18.13 -15.35 18.58
N PRO A 3 18.22 -14.65 17.44
CA PRO A 3 17.45 -13.42 17.21
C PRO A 3 15.96 -13.74 17.32
N ALA A 4 15.21 -12.89 18.00
CA ALA A 4 13.75 -12.99 18.05
C ALA A 4 13.18 -12.79 16.64
N ASP A 5 12.20 -13.60 16.26
CA ASP A 5 11.55 -13.47 14.96
C ASP A 5 10.86 -12.10 14.84
N PRO A 6 10.84 -11.50 13.64
CA PRO A 6 10.17 -10.22 13.42
C PRO A 6 8.67 -10.34 13.71
N ILE A 7 8.18 -9.59 14.69
CA ILE A 7 6.74 -9.47 14.93
C ILE A 7 6.14 -8.71 13.75
N THR A 8 5.32 -9.39 12.95
CA THR A 8 4.64 -8.78 11.81
C THR A 8 3.20 -8.42 12.21
N CYS A 9 2.93 -7.12 12.37
CA CYS A 9 1.56 -6.63 12.53
C CYS A 9 0.95 -6.41 11.14
N THR A 10 -0.19 -7.05 10.87
CA THR A 10 -0.88 -6.88 9.57
C THR A 10 -1.66 -5.56 9.57
N VAL A 11 -1.42 -4.74 8.53
CA VAL A 11 -2.21 -3.55 8.26
C VAL A 11 -3.49 -3.96 7.51
N ASN A 12 -4.66 -3.61 8.04
CA ASN A 12 -5.92 -3.79 7.33
C ASN A 12 -6.19 -2.63 6.35
N ASP A 13 -7.21 -2.78 5.52
CA ASP A 13 -7.60 -1.81 4.49
C ASP A 13 -7.96 -0.43 5.07
N VAL A 14 -8.75 -0.37 6.14
CA VAL A 14 -9.16 0.87 6.81
C VAL A 14 -7.95 1.63 7.39
N HIS A 15 -7.00 0.90 7.98
CA HIS A 15 -5.79 1.48 8.53
C HIS A 15 -4.86 1.98 7.42
N TYR A 16 -4.76 1.23 6.31
CA TYR A 16 -3.99 1.65 5.15
C TYR A 16 -4.55 2.93 4.52
N GLU A 17 -5.87 2.98 4.33
CA GLU A 17 -6.57 4.19 3.84
C GLU A 17 -6.30 5.39 4.75
N SER A 18 -6.43 5.22 6.07
CA SER A 18 -6.16 6.29 7.05
C SER A 18 -4.71 6.77 6.98
N LEU A 19 -3.76 5.86 6.80
CA LEU A 19 -2.34 6.19 6.67
C LEU A 19 -2.08 7.02 5.39
N LEU A 20 -2.69 6.63 4.28
CA LEU A 20 -2.57 7.36 3.02
C LEU A 20 -3.19 8.75 3.13
N SER A 21 -4.41 8.86 3.63
CA SER A 21 -5.16 10.12 3.70
C SER A 21 -4.54 11.11 4.68
N ASN A 22 -4.10 10.67 5.85
CA ASN A 22 -3.67 11.57 6.92
C ASN A 22 -2.19 11.95 6.85
N TYR A 23 -1.34 11.10 6.26
CA TYR A 23 0.11 11.31 6.30
C TYR A 23 0.74 11.35 4.91
N ILE A 24 0.49 10.34 4.08
CA ILE A 24 1.24 10.20 2.81
C ILE A 24 0.79 11.24 1.79
N ILE A 25 -0.51 11.30 1.47
CA ILE A 25 -1.04 12.22 0.46
C ILE A 25 -0.74 13.68 0.84
N PRO A 26 -0.99 14.15 2.08
CA PRO A 26 -0.66 15.51 2.48
C PRO A 26 0.84 15.83 2.34
N ALA A 27 1.72 14.91 2.74
CA ALA A 27 3.16 15.10 2.57
C ALA A 27 3.55 15.14 1.08
N LEU A 28 2.90 14.33 0.25
CA LEU A 28 3.15 14.34 -1.19
C LEU A 28 2.66 15.64 -1.84
N GLN A 29 1.54 16.20 -1.39
CA GLN A 29 0.97 17.47 -1.85
C GLN A 29 1.83 18.68 -1.44
N GLN A 30 2.49 18.62 -0.27
CA GLN A 30 3.39 19.69 0.19
C GLN A 30 4.70 19.77 -0.59
N SER A 31 5.07 18.72 -1.34
CA SER A 31 6.23 18.79 -2.21
C SER A 31 5.88 19.51 -3.52
N THR A 32 6.81 20.31 -4.06
CA THR A 32 6.65 21.15 -5.27
C THR A 32 6.37 20.41 -6.58
N CYS A 33 6.23 19.07 -6.56
CA CYS A 33 6.15 18.25 -7.77
C CYS A 33 4.99 17.23 -7.74
N VAL A 34 3.86 17.58 -7.15
CA VAL A 34 2.67 16.70 -7.02
C VAL A 34 2.24 16.15 -8.39
N GLY A 35 2.22 17.02 -9.40
CA GLY A 35 1.79 16.72 -10.76
C GLY A 35 2.79 15.93 -11.60
N SER A 36 3.85 15.35 -11.05
CA SER A 36 4.73 14.42 -11.78
C SER A 36 5.02 13.13 -11.03
N LYS A 37 4.31 12.88 -9.92
CA LYS A 37 4.57 11.73 -9.06
C LYS A 37 3.85 10.49 -9.56
N ILE A 38 4.59 9.38 -9.58
CA ILE A 38 4.07 8.04 -9.79
C ILE A 38 3.96 7.37 -8.43
N PHE A 39 2.79 6.85 -8.09
CA PHE A 39 2.55 6.09 -6.87
C PHE A 39 2.72 4.60 -7.15
N MET A 40 3.65 3.93 -6.46
CA MET A 40 3.92 2.51 -6.64
C MET A 40 3.60 1.75 -5.35
N GLN A 41 2.73 0.75 -5.46
CA GLN A 41 2.39 -0.15 -4.34
C GLN A 41 2.47 -1.62 -4.77
N ASP A 42 2.46 -2.52 -3.79
CA ASP A 42 2.31 -3.95 -4.06
C ASP A 42 0.81 -4.33 -4.24
N GLY A 43 0.56 -5.57 -4.64
CA GLY A 43 -0.78 -6.12 -4.88
C GLY A 43 -1.43 -6.81 -3.68
N ILE A 44 -1.00 -6.54 -2.44
CA ILE A 44 -1.54 -7.21 -1.25
C ILE A 44 -2.98 -6.73 -1.01
N PRO A 45 -3.94 -7.59 -0.59
CA PRO A 45 -5.36 -7.25 -0.55
C PRO A 45 -5.75 -5.91 0.09
N PRO A 46 -5.17 -5.48 1.24
CA PRO A 46 -5.47 -4.17 1.83
C PRO A 46 -5.12 -2.98 0.92
N HIS A 47 -4.06 -3.10 0.13
CA HIS A 47 -3.55 -2.00 -0.72
C HIS A 47 -4.34 -1.86 -2.03
N ILE A 48 -5.03 -2.93 -2.46
CA ILE A 48 -5.87 -2.92 -3.67
C ILE A 48 -7.38 -2.90 -3.37
N ALA A 49 -7.75 -2.70 -2.10
CA ALA A 49 -9.12 -2.57 -1.66
C ALA A 49 -9.81 -1.35 -2.31
N ASN A 50 -11.14 -1.41 -2.43
CA ASN A 50 -11.91 -0.36 -3.10
C ASN A 50 -11.73 1.04 -2.50
N PRO A 51 -11.75 1.24 -1.16
CA PRO A 51 -11.55 2.56 -0.57
C PRO A 51 -10.19 3.16 -0.96
N VAL A 52 -9.14 2.34 -0.91
CA VAL A 52 -7.77 2.73 -1.26
C VAL A 52 -7.64 3.08 -2.75
N LYS A 53 -8.24 2.27 -3.63
CA LYS A 53 -8.25 2.56 -5.08
C LYS A 53 -8.97 3.87 -5.40
N GLN A 54 -10.12 4.11 -4.79
CA GLN A 54 -10.88 5.35 -4.99
C GLN A 54 -10.09 6.56 -4.51
N LEU A 55 -9.51 6.48 -3.30
CA LEU A 55 -8.66 7.53 -2.75
C LEU A 55 -7.49 7.86 -3.68
N LEU A 56 -6.76 6.86 -4.17
CA LEU A 56 -5.63 7.09 -5.07
C LEU A 56 -6.07 7.65 -6.42
N SER A 57 -7.21 7.22 -6.98
CA SER A 57 -7.73 7.74 -8.26
C SER A 57 -8.17 9.22 -8.20
N ILE A 58 -8.49 9.73 -7.01
CA ILE A 58 -8.80 11.15 -6.81
C ILE A 58 -7.52 11.98 -6.77
N GLN A 59 -6.43 11.41 -6.24
CA GLN A 59 -5.17 12.12 -6.00
C GLN A 59 -4.17 12.01 -7.14
N PHE A 60 -4.26 10.93 -7.92
CA PHE A 60 -3.37 10.63 -9.03
C PHE A 60 -4.20 10.30 -10.27
N GLU A 61 -3.70 10.70 -11.44
CA GLU A 61 -4.20 10.16 -12.70
C GLU A 61 -3.98 8.63 -12.71
N ASN A 62 -4.94 7.88 -13.27
CA ASN A 62 -4.94 6.41 -13.19
C ASN A 62 -3.68 5.77 -13.80
N ASP A 63 -3.06 6.42 -14.80
CA ASP A 63 -1.82 6.00 -15.45
C ASP A 63 -0.57 6.22 -14.58
N ARG A 64 -0.71 6.93 -13.44
CA ARG A 64 0.36 7.22 -12.48
C ARG A 64 0.32 6.32 -11.25
N ILE A 65 -0.59 5.35 -11.21
CA ILE A 65 -0.66 4.34 -10.14
C ILE A 65 -0.14 3.01 -10.69
N ILE A 66 0.99 2.54 -10.17
CA ILE A 66 1.58 1.25 -10.54
C ILE A 66 1.35 0.25 -9.40
N ILE A 67 0.60 -0.81 -9.70
CA ILE A 67 0.41 -1.94 -8.78
C ILE A 67 1.33 -3.07 -9.22
N ARG A 68 2.31 -3.40 -8.37
CA ARG A 68 3.19 -4.53 -8.62
C ARG A 68 2.48 -5.81 -8.22
N HIS A 69 2.14 -6.64 -9.20
CA HIS A 69 1.70 -8.02 -8.97
C HIS A 69 2.89 -8.86 -8.53
N PHE A 70 3.17 -8.83 -7.23
CA PHE A 70 3.97 -9.88 -6.60
C PHE A 70 3.03 -11.08 -6.38
N PHE A 71 3.25 -12.16 -7.14
CA PHE A 71 2.69 -13.46 -6.79
C PHE A 71 3.28 -13.85 -5.43
N ASN A 72 2.55 -13.57 -4.35
CA ASN A 72 2.94 -14.00 -3.02
C ASN A 72 2.86 -15.53 -2.95
N LYS A 73 3.97 -16.21 -3.27
CA LYS A 73 4.15 -17.63 -2.92
C LYS A 73 4.11 -17.87 -1.40
N LEU A 74 4.22 -16.82 -0.58
CA LEU A 74 4.29 -16.89 0.88
C LEU A 74 2.98 -17.30 1.58
N VAL A 75 1.81 -17.20 0.93
CA VAL A 75 0.54 -17.61 1.58
C VAL A 75 0.33 -19.12 1.53
N ALA A 76 0.98 -19.83 0.59
CA ALA A 76 0.84 -21.28 0.47
C ALA A 76 1.63 -22.08 1.52
N GLU A 77 2.66 -21.49 2.15
CA GLU A 77 3.44 -22.17 3.20
C GLU A 77 2.87 -21.95 4.61
N ILE A 78 2.12 -20.86 4.86
CA ILE A 78 1.57 -20.56 6.20
C ILE A 78 0.26 -21.32 6.47
N THR A 79 -0.42 -21.84 5.43
CA THR A 79 -1.65 -22.65 5.59
C THR A 79 -1.41 -24.16 5.59
N SER A 80 -0.15 -24.63 5.61
CA SER A 80 0.19 -26.06 5.57
C SER A 80 1.14 -26.51 6.69
N SER A 81 1.03 -25.96 7.90
CA SER A 81 1.67 -26.50 9.10
C SER A 81 0.76 -26.42 10.31
#